data_AF-A0A4Q6G5W3-F1
#
_entry.id   AF-A0A4Q6G5W3-F1
#
_cell.length_a   1.000
_cell.length_b   1.000
_cell.length_c   1.000
_cell.angle_alpha   90.00
_cell.angle_beta   90.00
_cell.angle_gamma   90.00
#
_symmetry.space_group_name_H-M   'P 1'
#
loop_
_entity.id
_entity.type
_entity.pdbx_description
1 polymer ?
#
loop_
_entity_poly.entity_id
_entity_poly.type
_entity_poly.pdbx_seq_one_letter_code
_entity_poly.pdbx_strand_id
1 'polypeptide(L)'
;MKKFALAFLLLFSALSFQTDRADANGATVVFLQVRYADYLITSAVRDKAFNTSKLFNVLESSSDNLYVARIDPFIHNWVVYYTAAGNDVSLTFQGYEEVIFRYYPSVRAIIGVASNQEILVLLPSVNQLTFSPTANERDERPL
;
A
#
# COMPACT_ATOMS: atom_id res chain seq x y z
N MET A 1 23.16 13.47 1.80
CA MET A 1 23.09 12.16 1.13
C MET A 1 21.65 11.61 1.21
N LYS A 2 20.68 12.26 0.55
CA LYS A 2 19.23 12.00 0.71
C LYS A 2 18.56 11.35 -0.53
N LYS A 3 19.34 11.04 -1.57
CA LYS A 3 18.83 10.59 -2.88
C LYS A 3 18.95 9.09 -3.10
N PHE A 4 19.60 8.35 -2.20
CA PHE A 4 19.91 6.93 -2.43
C PHE A 4 18.73 5.99 -2.18
N ALA A 5 17.87 6.22 -1.19
CA ALA A 5 16.74 5.34 -0.90
C ALA A 5 15.63 5.43 -1.96
N LEU A 6 15.28 6.65 -2.38
CA LEU A 6 14.34 6.90 -3.48
C LEU A 6 14.91 6.41 -4.81
N ALA A 7 16.22 6.59 -5.06
CA ALA A 7 16.88 6.02 -6.22
C ALA A 7 16.92 4.49 -6.19
N PHE A 8 17.01 3.86 -5.01
CA PHE A 8 16.96 2.41 -4.88
C PHE A 8 15.57 1.88 -5.27
N LEU A 9 14.50 2.47 -4.72
CA LEU A 9 13.11 2.13 -5.06
C LEU A 9 12.80 2.42 -6.54
N LEU A 10 13.28 3.54 -7.08
CA LEU A 10 13.13 3.89 -8.50
C LEU A 10 13.95 2.96 -9.42
N LEU A 11 15.14 2.51 -9.01
CA LEU A 11 15.91 1.51 -9.74
C LEU A 11 15.19 0.16 -9.75
N PHE A 12 14.50 -0.24 -8.68
CA PHE A 12 13.69 -1.46 -8.69
C PHE A 12 12.43 -1.32 -9.56
N SER A 13 11.81 -0.14 -9.63
CA SER A 13 10.75 0.10 -10.62
C SER A 13 11.27 0.07 -12.05
N ALA A 14 12.47 0.61 -12.34
CA ALA A 14 13.05 0.60 -13.68
C ALA A 14 13.53 -0.80 -14.11
N LEU A 15 14.03 -1.61 -13.18
CA LEU A 15 14.36 -3.02 -13.42
C LEU A 15 13.11 -3.90 -13.62
N SER A 16 11.91 -3.40 -13.28
CA SER A 16 10.65 -4.08 -13.58
C SER A 16 10.19 -3.90 -15.04
N PHE A 17 10.85 -3.03 -15.82
CA PHE A 17 10.47 -2.72 -17.22
C PHE A 17 11.54 -3.13 -18.25
N GLN A 18 12.61 -3.83 -17.87
CA GLN A 18 13.64 -4.28 -18.80
C GLN A 18 13.95 -5.77 -18.66
N THR A 19 13.03 -6.59 -19.15
CA THR A 19 13.41 -7.81 -19.87
C THR A 19 12.43 -8.01 -21.01
N ASP A 20 12.95 -7.95 -22.24
CA ASP A 20 12.41 -8.60 -23.44
C ASP A 20 12.38 -10.13 -23.22
N ARG A 21 11.56 -10.56 -22.27
CA ARG A 21 11.11 -11.92 -22.14
C ARG A 21 9.61 -11.87 -22.23
N ALA A 22 9.09 -12.37 -23.33
CA ALA A 22 7.83 -13.09 -23.31
C ALA A 22 8.00 -14.35 -22.44
N ASP A 23 8.34 -14.17 -21.16
CA ASP A 23 8.09 -15.18 -20.15
C ASP A 23 6.61 -15.00 -19.84
N ALA A 24 5.80 -15.94 -20.33
CA ALA A 24 4.47 -16.19 -19.80
C ALA A 24 4.60 -16.70 -18.35
N ASN A 25 5.24 -15.93 -17.47
CA ASN A 25 5.02 -16.04 -16.05
C ASN A 25 3.74 -15.26 -15.81
N GLY A 26 2.63 -15.99 -15.75
CA GLY A 26 1.30 -15.46 -15.51
C GLY A 26 1.21 -14.79 -14.15
N ALA A 27 1.80 -13.61 -14.02
CA ALA A 27 1.55 -12.68 -12.94
C ALA A 27 0.07 -12.31 -13.05
N THR A 28 -0.74 -13.10 -12.37
CA THR A 28 -2.19 -12.92 -12.36
C THR A 28 -2.44 -11.73 -11.46
N VAL A 29 -3.04 -10.68 -12.00
CA VAL A 29 -3.50 -9.57 -11.17
C VAL A 29 -4.79 -10.01 -10.50
N VAL A 30 -4.79 -10.06 -9.18
CA VAL A 30 -5.98 -10.36 -8.39
C VAL A 30 -6.61 -9.04 -7.96
N PHE A 31 -7.86 -8.85 -8.35
CA PHE A 31 -8.64 -7.66 -8.00
C PHE A 31 -9.43 -7.94 -6.73
N LEU A 32 -9.14 -7.23 -5.66
CA LEU A 32 -9.93 -7.29 -4.44
C LEU A 32 -10.57 -5.92 -4.21
N GLN A 33 -11.89 -5.92 -4.05
CA GLN A 33 -12.63 -4.71 -3.74
C GLN A 33 -12.53 -4.42 -2.24
N VAL A 34 -12.09 -3.20 -1.90
CA VAL A 34 -12.04 -2.71 -0.52
C VAL A 34 -13.15 -1.67 -0.36
N ARG A 35 -14.08 -1.87 0.60
CA ARG A 35 -15.12 -0.86 0.85
C ARG A 35 -14.55 0.25 1.72
N TYR A 36 -15.14 1.43 1.68
CA TYR A 36 -14.69 2.58 2.49
C TYR A 36 -14.60 2.26 3.99
N ALA A 37 -15.59 1.52 4.49
CA ALA A 37 -15.65 1.06 5.86
C ALA A 37 -14.73 -0.14 6.16
N ASP A 38 -13.81 -0.49 5.26
CA ASP A 38 -12.87 -1.60 5.46
C ASP A 38 -11.40 -1.12 5.43
N TYR A 39 -11.14 0.20 5.40
CA TYR A 39 -9.77 0.71 5.44
C TYR A 39 -9.60 2.08 6.12
N LEU A 40 -8.35 2.35 6.52
CA LEU A 40 -7.86 3.63 7.02
C LEU A 40 -6.45 3.89 6.47
N ILE A 41 -6.23 5.04 5.84
CA ILE A 41 -4.91 5.47 5.37
C ILE A 41 -4.38 6.55 6.33
N THR A 42 -3.17 6.36 6.84
CA THR A 42 -2.51 7.33 7.72
C THR A 42 -1.07 7.54 7.31
N SER A 43 -0.50 8.71 7.62
CA SER A 43 0.93 8.94 7.43
C SER A 43 1.74 7.95 8.27
N ALA A 44 2.74 7.32 7.66
CA ALA A 44 3.50 6.24 8.27
C ALA A 44 4.17 6.62 9.59
N VAL A 45 4.67 7.85 9.71
CA VAL A 45 5.29 8.36 10.95
C VAL A 45 4.32 8.41 12.13
N ARG A 46 3.01 8.48 11.88
CA ARG A 46 1.96 8.49 12.91
C ARG A 46 1.52 7.09 13.32
N ASP A 47 1.92 6.07 12.57
CA ASP A 47 1.51 4.69 12.84
C ASP A 47 2.49 3.98 13.78
N LYS A 48 2.08 3.81 15.04
CA LYS A 48 2.94 3.24 16.10
C LYS A 48 3.42 1.83 15.80
N ALA A 49 2.59 0.99 15.16
CA ALA A 49 3.00 -0.38 14.89
C ALA A 49 3.99 -0.42 13.72
N PHE A 50 3.76 0.38 12.67
CA PHE A 50 4.65 0.49 11.54
C PHE A 50 6.03 1.03 11.93
N ASN A 51 6.08 1.99 12.85
CA ASN A 51 7.34 2.58 13.36
C ASN A 51 8.27 1.54 14.03
N THR A 52 7.79 0.35 14.35
CA THR A 52 8.61 -0.75 14.88
C THR A 52 9.10 -1.74 13.81
N SER A 53 8.68 -1.55 12.56
CA SER A 53 8.97 -2.46 11.46
C SER A 53 10.39 -2.27 10.91
N LYS A 54 10.94 -3.35 10.31
CA LYS A 54 12.21 -3.27 9.57
C LYS A 54 12.14 -2.28 8.41
N LEU A 55 10.97 -2.18 7.76
CA LEU A 55 10.78 -1.27 6.64
C LEU A 55 10.90 0.19 7.09
N PHE A 56 10.35 0.56 8.25
CA PHE A 56 10.49 1.91 8.80
C PHE A 56 11.96 2.31 8.99
N ASN A 57 12.79 1.41 9.55
CA ASN A 57 14.23 1.67 9.73
C ASN A 57 14.98 1.85 8.39
N VAL A 58 14.51 1.21 7.32
CA VAL A 58 15.08 1.39 5.96
C VAL A 58 14.62 2.70 5.33
N LEU A 59 13.41 3.16 5.65
CA LEU A 59 12.75 4.32 5.05
C LEU A 59 12.78 5.58 5.91
N GLU A 60 13.52 5.60 7.03
CA GLU A 60 13.60 6.69 8.01
C GLU A 60 13.98 8.06 7.41
N SER A 61 14.41 8.10 6.14
CA SER A 61 14.76 9.31 5.38
C SER A 61 13.74 9.76 4.30
N SER A 62 12.62 9.05 4.12
CA SER A 62 11.64 9.30 3.05
C SER A 62 10.18 9.43 3.53
N SER A 63 9.96 9.97 4.73
CA SER A 63 8.66 10.01 5.41
C SER A 63 7.53 10.72 4.68
N ASP A 64 7.84 11.68 3.81
CA ASP A 64 6.86 12.65 3.33
C ASP A 64 5.83 12.05 2.35
N ASN A 65 6.19 10.96 1.67
CA ASN A 65 5.31 10.25 0.74
C ASN A 65 4.96 8.84 1.21
N LEU A 66 5.21 8.50 2.49
CA LEU A 66 4.98 7.16 3.01
C LEU A 66 3.73 7.11 3.88
N TYR A 67 2.82 6.23 3.49
CA TYR A 67 1.53 6.04 4.13
C TYR A 67 1.32 4.58 4.50
N VAL A 68 0.57 4.35 5.56
CA VAL A 68 0.13 3.03 6.00
C VAL A 68 -1.36 2.91 5.68
N ALA A 69 -1.69 1.97 4.80
CA ALA A 69 -3.04 1.56 4.49
C ALA A 69 -3.41 0.37 5.40
N ARG A 70 -4.18 0.64 6.45
CA ARG A 70 -4.76 -0.39 7.31
C ARG A 70 -6.04 -0.88 6.69
N ILE A 71 -6.12 -2.17 6.39
CA ILE A 71 -7.32 -2.79 5.81
C ILE A 71 -7.89 -3.86 6.74
N ASP A 72 -9.14 -4.25 6.50
CA ASP A 72 -9.78 -5.35 7.20
C ASP A 72 -8.89 -6.62 7.19
N PRO A 73 -8.72 -7.33 8.33
CA PRO A 73 -7.84 -8.49 8.41
C PRO A 73 -8.19 -9.62 7.45
N PHE A 74 -9.47 -9.81 7.11
CA PHE A 74 -9.87 -10.83 6.13
C PHE A 74 -9.31 -10.47 4.75
N ILE A 75 -9.47 -9.22 4.31
CA ILE A 75 -8.91 -8.75 3.03
C ILE A 75 -7.39 -8.86 3.09
N HIS A 76 -6.75 -8.42 4.17
CA HIS A 76 -5.30 -8.52 4.35
C HIS A 76 -4.78 -9.95 4.17
N ASN A 77 -5.46 -10.94 4.75
CA ASN A 77 -5.05 -12.34 4.62
C ASN A 77 -5.12 -12.83 3.17
N TRP A 78 -6.12 -12.39 2.38
CA TRP A 78 -6.17 -12.67 0.96
C TRP A 78 -5.02 -12.01 0.20
N VAL A 79 -4.70 -10.75 0.49
CA VAL A 79 -3.57 -10.07 -0.14
C VAL A 79 -2.27 -10.81 0.17
N VAL A 80 -2.02 -11.18 1.43
CA VAL A 80 -0.85 -11.97 1.82
C VAL A 80 -0.79 -13.29 1.06
N TYR A 81 -1.91 -14.02 0.97
CA TYR A 81 -1.98 -15.29 0.26
C TYR A 81 -1.57 -15.15 -1.22
N TYR A 82 -2.19 -14.20 -1.94
CA TYR A 82 -1.92 -14.03 -3.36
C TYR A 82 -0.52 -13.47 -3.65
N THR A 83 -0.09 -12.47 -2.88
CA THR A 83 1.24 -11.88 -3.05
C THR A 83 2.38 -12.84 -2.66
N ALA A 84 2.17 -13.70 -1.66
CA ALA A 84 3.11 -14.77 -1.34
C ALA A 84 3.21 -15.84 -2.43
N ALA A 85 2.13 -16.03 -3.20
CA ALA A 85 2.11 -16.90 -4.39
C ALA A 85 2.69 -16.23 -5.65
N GLY A 86 3.24 -15.02 -5.54
CA GLY A 86 3.86 -14.29 -6.65
C GLY A 86 2.89 -13.49 -7.52
N ASN A 87 1.65 -13.30 -7.06
CA ASN A 87 0.66 -12.48 -7.78
C ASN A 87 0.73 -11.02 -7.36
N ASP A 88 0.43 -10.14 -8.32
CA ASP A 88 0.16 -8.74 -8.03
C ASP A 88 -1.29 -8.62 -7.54
N VAL A 89 -1.52 -7.80 -6.51
CA VAL A 89 -2.87 -7.60 -5.98
C VAL A 89 -3.28 -6.15 -6.18
N SER A 90 -4.35 -5.93 -6.92
CA SER A 90 -4.94 -4.62 -7.12
C SER A 90 -5.97 -4.34 -6.02
N LEU A 91 -5.81 -3.19 -5.35
CA LEU A 91 -6.79 -2.63 -4.43
C LEU A 91 -7.12 -1.20 -4.84
N THR A 92 -8.39 -0.83 -4.73
CA THR A 92 -8.87 0.54 -4.92
C THR A 92 -9.21 1.18 -3.57
N PHE A 93 -8.70 2.38 -3.32
CA PHE A 93 -9.07 3.20 -2.17
C PHE A 93 -9.75 4.49 -2.64
N GLN A 94 -10.59 5.12 -1.82
CA GLN A 94 -11.21 6.39 -2.17
C GLN A 94 -10.14 7.49 -2.18
N GLY A 95 -10.15 8.35 -3.20
CA GLY A 95 -9.17 9.42 -3.36
C GLY A 95 -7.82 8.94 -3.90
N TYR A 96 -7.65 7.64 -4.08
CA TYR A 96 -6.53 7.02 -4.79
C TYR A 96 -7.04 6.36 -6.05
N GLU A 97 -6.24 6.38 -7.10
CA GLU A 97 -6.46 5.47 -8.22
C GLU A 97 -6.14 4.03 -7.78
N GLU A 98 -6.37 3.06 -8.67
CA GLU A 98 -6.00 1.68 -8.46
C GLU A 98 -4.53 1.54 -8.03
N VAL A 99 -4.27 0.83 -6.93
CA VAL A 99 -2.92 0.60 -6.40
C VAL A 99 -2.57 -0.87 -6.49
N ILE A 100 -1.47 -1.16 -7.18
CA ILE A 100 -0.93 -2.52 -7.30
C ILE A 100 0.03 -2.79 -6.15
N PHE A 101 -0.28 -3.80 -5.34
CA PHE A 101 0.51 -4.24 -4.20
C PHE A 101 1.34 -5.47 -4.52
N ARG A 102 2.58 -5.43 -4.04
CA ARG A 102 3.55 -6.54 -4.13
C ARG A 102 4.15 -6.84 -2.78
N TYR A 103 4.42 -8.12 -2.53
CA TYR A 103 5.16 -8.53 -1.34
C TYR A 103 6.68 -8.45 -1.59
N TYR A 104 7.39 -7.78 -0.68
CA TYR A 104 8.84 -7.63 -0.71
C TYR A 104 9.47 -8.43 0.43
N PRO A 105 10.00 -9.65 0.16
CA PRO A 105 10.50 -10.54 1.21
C PRO A 105 11.66 -9.96 2.03
N SER A 106 12.52 -9.15 1.42
CA SER A 106 13.69 -8.54 2.06
C SER A 106 13.34 -7.64 3.24
N VAL A 107 12.19 -6.96 3.15
CA VAL A 107 11.67 -6.04 4.17
C VAL A 107 10.40 -6.57 4.86
N ARG A 108 9.92 -7.75 4.45
CA ARG A 108 8.70 -8.42 4.93
C ARG A 108 7.48 -7.49 4.93
N ALA A 109 7.28 -6.78 3.83
CA ALA A 109 6.23 -5.78 3.70
C ALA A 109 5.49 -5.93 2.36
N ILE A 110 4.21 -5.57 2.38
CA ILE A 110 3.39 -5.45 1.17
C ILE A 110 3.33 -3.96 0.83
N ILE A 111 3.80 -3.59 -0.35
CA ILE A 111 3.99 -2.19 -0.74
C ILE A 111 3.34 -1.96 -2.10
N GLY A 112 2.62 -0.86 -2.23
CA GLY A 112 2.10 -0.34 -3.48
C GLY A 112 2.54 1.11 -3.69
N VAL A 113 2.61 1.54 -4.94
CA VAL A 113 2.87 2.94 -5.31
C VAL A 113 1.67 3.44 -6.07
N ALA A 114 1.01 4.47 -5.53
CA ALA A 114 -0.13 5.11 -6.17
C ALA A 114 0.33 6.01 -7.34
N SER A 115 -0.59 6.40 -8.21
CA SER A 115 -0.31 7.24 -9.37
C SER A 115 0.22 8.64 -9.02
N ASN A 116 -0.13 9.14 -7.83
CA ASN A 116 0.42 10.37 -7.26
C ASN A 116 1.83 10.20 -6.65
N GLN A 117 2.48 9.06 -6.87
CA GLN A 117 3.81 8.69 -6.33
C GLN A 117 3.85 8.54 -4.80
N GLU A 118 2.70 8.48 -4.13
CA GLU A 118 2.64 8.10 -2.72
C GLU A 118 2.87 6.59 -2.57
N ILE A 119 3.64 6.23 -1.55
CA ILE A 119 3.98 4.85 -1.22
C ILE A 119 3.04 4.40 -0.11
N LEU A 120 2.29 3.33 -0.39
CA LEU A 120 1.35 2.73 0.55
C LEU A 120 1.93 1.42 1.06
N VAL A 121 2.09 1.31 2.37
CA VAL A 121 2.40 0.06 3.05
C VAL A 121 1.11 -0.53 3.57
N LEU A 122 0.81 -1.76 3.15
CA LEU A 122 -0.39 -2.45 3.57
C LEU A 122 -0.16 -3.16 4.90
N LEU A 123 -1.05 -2.95 5.86
CA LEU A 123 -1.06 -3.64 7.15
C LEU A 123 -2.48 -4.04 7.54
N PRO A 124 -2.66 -5.08 8.36
CA PRO A 124 -3.99 -5.40 8.89
C PRO A 124 -4.42 -4.31 9.87
N SER A 125 -5.73 -4.08 10.00
CA SER A 125 -6.26 -3.24 11.07
C SER A 125 -5.96 -3.87 12.43
N VAL A 126 -5.64 -3.02 13.43
CA VAL A 126 -5.33 -3.48 14.80
C VAL A 126 -6.58 -3.69 15.65
N ASN A 127 -7.74 -3.19 15.17
CA ASN A 127 -9.02 -3.25 15.87
C ASN A 127 -10.12 -3.64 14.86
N GLN A 128 -11.00 -4.56 15.26
CA GLN A 128 -12.33 -4.74 14.63
C GLN A 128 -13.28 -3.56 14.94
N LEU A 129 -12.75 -2.35 15.11
CA LEU A 129 -13.57 -1.17 15.27
C LEU A 129 -14.13 -0.85 13.89
N THR A 130 -15.44 -1.01 13.77
CA THR A 130 -16.28 -0.50 12.68
C THR A 130 -15.64 0.77 12.14
N PHE A 131 -15.08 0.72 10.92
CA PHE A 131 -14.55 1.91 10.29
C PHE A 131 -15.77 2.79 9.98
N SER A 132 -16.12 3.66 10.91
CA SER A 132 -17.20 4.60 10.70
C SER A 132 -16.74 5.56 9.62
N PRO A 133 -17.49 5.72 8.52
CA PRO A 133 -17.20 6.77 7.58
C PRO A 133 -17.29 8.08 8.35
N THR A 134 -16.20 8.84 8.46
CA THR A 134 -16.30 10.20 8.97
C THR A 134 -17.18 10.98 8.01
N ALA A 135 -18.35 11.35 8.51
CA ALA A 135 -19.32 12.19 7.84
C ALA A 135 -18.72 13.57 7.55
N ASN A 136 -18.28 13.79 6.31
CA ASN A 136 -18.10 15.11 5.72
C ASN A 136 -19.12 15.29 4.59
N GLU A 137 -20.40 15.13 4.92
CA GLU A 137 -21.52 15.59 4.09
C GLU A 137 -22.58 16.19 5.01
N ARG A 138 -22.42 17.49 5.28
CA ARG A 138 -23.44 18.47 5.67
C ARG A 138 -22.67 19.66 6.24
N ASP A 139 -22.45 20.70 5.44
CA ASP A 139 -23.01 22.01 5.78
C ASP A 139 -22.79 23.08 4.68
N GLU A 140 -23.24 22.86 3.45
CA GLU A 140 -23.43 24.00 2.52
C GLU A 140 -24.70 23.80 1.68
N ARG A 141 -25.83 24.31 2.18
CA ARG A 141 -26.90 24.83 1.33
C ARG A 141 -27.20 26.27 1.77
N PRO A 142 -27.18 27.26 0.86
CA PRO A 142 -27.60 28.60 1.20
C PRO A 142 -29.12 28.66 1.40
N LEU A 143 -29.54 29.47 2.37
CA LEU A 143 -30.92 29.90 2.59
C LEU A 143 -31.45 30.74 1.43
#